data_AF-A0A965PAG3-F1
#
_entry.id   AF-A0A965PAG3-F1
#
_cell.length_a   1.000
_cell.length_b   1.000
_cell.length_c   1.000
_cell.angle_alpha   90.00
_cell.angle_beta   90.00
_cell.angle_gamma   90.00
#
_symmetry.space_group_name_H-M   'P 1'
#
loop_
_entity.id
_entity.type
_entity.pdbx_description
1 polymer ?
#
loop_
_entity_poly.entity_id
_entity_poly.type
_entity_poly.pdbx_seq_one_letter_code
_entity_poly.pdbx_strand_id
1 'polypeptide(L)'
;MIDADLDLLFSFGASSVTAGAVSGLGLLMMPGEIIADGMVLTTDYELTVKTSEFGNLQYGTGIVVDAVPYTVRSVMPIDDGRLSIVRMQATVIESPAPAGSAVLEGDGPDTESEVVLDGGTPSTVYIYDNVINGGAP
;
A
#
# COMPACT_ATOMS: atom_id res chain seq x y z
N MET A 1 31.00 -3.27 -15.84
CA MET A 1 30.56 -4.15 -16.95
C MET A 1 29.84 -5.41 -16.46
N ILE A 2 29.37 -5.45 -15.20
CA ILE A 2 28.78 -6.65 -14.57
C ILE A 2 27.30 -6.46 -14.22
N ASP A 3 26.87 -5.24 -13.86
CA ASP A 3 25.45 -4.96 -13.61
C ASP A 3 24.57 -5.09 -14.86
N ALA A 4 25.13 -4.75 -16.03
CA ALA A 4 24.45 -4.88 -17.32
C ALA A 4 24.11 -6.34 -17.68
N ASP A 5 24.89 -7.31 -17.19
CA ASP A 5 24.62 -8.73 -17.40
C ASP A 5 23.46 -9.21 -16.51
N LEU A 6 23.36 -8.67 -15.28
CA LEU A 6 22.22 -8.94 -14.41
C LEU A 6 20.94 -8.26 -14.92
N ASP A 7 21.03 -7.06 -15.50
CA ASP A 7 19.88 -6.44 -16.19
C ASP A 7 19.36 -7.33 -17.32
N LEU A 8 20.28 -7.92 -18.09
CA LEU A 8 19.93 -8.85 -19.16
C LEU A 8 19.25 -10.11 -18.61
N LEU A 9 19.76 -10.70 -17.52
CA LEU A 9 19.14 -11.86 -16.87
C LEU A 9 17.67 -11.60 -16.51
N PHE A 10 17.37 -10.43 -15.93
CA PHE A 10 16.01 -10.06 -15.56
C PHE A 10 15.15 -9.57 -16.73
N SER A 11 15.72 -9.29 -17.91
CA SER A 11 14.93 -8.86 -19.06
C SER A 11 13.99 -9.96 -19.60
N PHE A 12 14.18 -11.21 -19.19
CA PHE A 12 13.36 -12.35 -19.62
C PHE A 12 12.43 -12.82 -18.50
N GLY A 13 11.16 -12.41 -18.58
CA GLY A 13 10.10 -12.97 -17.72
C GLY A 13 10.16 -12.56 -16.25
N ALA A 14 10.90 -11.50 -15.91
CA ALA A 14 10.86 -10.92 -14.58
C ALA A 14 9.63 -10.03 -14.37
N SER A 15 9.16 -10.03 -13.12
CA SER A 15 8.11 -9.16 -12.62
C SER A 15 8.67 -7.79 -12.26
N SER A 16 7.83 -6.77 -12.40
CA SER A 16 8.13 -5.42 -11.90
C SER A 16 8.10 -5.43 -10.37
N VAL A 17 9.13 -4.87 -9.73
CA VAL A 17 9.27 -4.83 -8.27
C VAL A 17 9.44 -3.39 -7.83
N THR A 18 8.68 -2.96 -6.83
CA THR A 18 8.83 -1.64 -6.22
C THR A 18 8.75 -1.71 -4.70
N ALA A 19 9.70 -1.05 -4.04
CA ALA A 19 9.72 -0.89 -2.59
C ALA A 19 10.14 0.55 -2.25
N GLY A 20 9.20 1.33 -1.71
CA GLY A 20 9.41 2.76 -1.48
C GLY A 20 9.71 3.51 -2.79
N ALA A 21 10.88 4.14 -2.87
CA ALA A 21 11.33 4.87 -4.06
C ALA A 21 12.19 4.03 -5.03
N VAL A 22 12.49 2.77 -4.69
CA VAL A 22 13.31 1.88 -5.51
C VAL A 22 12.39 1.02 -6.37
N SER A 23 12.64 1.03 -7.68
CA SER A 23 11.99 0.15 -8.65
C SER A 23 13.03 -0.62 -9.43
N GLY A 24 12.70 -1.87 -9.75
CA GLY A 24 13.58 -2.80 -10.45
C GLY A 24 12.81 -4.01 -10.94
N LEU A 25 13.55 -5.06 -11.27
CA LEU A 25 13.01 -6.33 -11.76
C LEU A 25 13.33 -7.46 -10.77
N GLY A 26 12.44 -8.44 -10.69
CA GLY A 26 12.65 -9.62 -9.87
C GLY A 26 11.95 -10.85 -10.43
N LEU A 27 12.49 -12.03 -10.10
CA LEU A 27 11.91 -13.31 -10.50
C LEU A 27 11.06 -13.83 -9.34
N LEU A 28 9.75 -13.78 -9.51
CA LEU A 28 8.79 -14.26 -8.53
C LEU A 28 8.61 -15.78 -8.65
N MET A 29 8.85 -16.48 -7.55
CA MET A 29 8.56 -17.90 -7.42
C MET A 29 7.27 -18.06 -6.62
N MET A 30 6.24 -18.56 -7.30
CA MET A 30 4.98 -18.86 -6.63
C MET A 30 5.15 -20.07 -5.70
N PRO A 31 4.65 -19.98 -4.46
CA PRO A 31 4.65 -21.11 -3.55
C PRO A 31 3.86 -22.29 -4.14
N GLY A 32 4.38 -23.50 -3.91
CA GLY A 32 3.58 -24.71 -4.11
C GLY A 32 2.49 -24.82 -3.05
N GLU A 33 1.35 -25.36 -3.43
CA GLU A 33 0.26 -25.71 -2.52
C GLU A 33 0.50 -27.12 -1.96
N ILE A 34 0.58 -27.26 -0.63
CA ILE A 34 0.49 -28.57 0.05
C ILE A 34 -0.79 -28.57 0.89
N ILE A 35 -1.78 -29.33 0.44
CA ILE A 35 -3.03 -29.55 1.18
C ILE A 35 -2.80 -30.71 2.15
N ALA A 36 -2.78 -30.43 3.45
CA ALA A 36 -2.76 -31.44 4.50
C ALA A 36 -4.01 -31.29 5.37
N ASP A 37 -4.85 -32.33 5.42
CA ASP A 37 -6.08 -32.38 6.22
C ASP A 37 -7.04 -31.18 6.01
N GLY A 38 -7.12 -30.69 4.77
CA GLY A 38 -7.99 -29.57 4.40
C GLY A 38 -7.50 -28.18 4.82
N MET A 39 -6.32 -28.07 5.45
CA MET A 39 -5.67 -26.79 5.72
C MET A 39 -4.63 -26.46 4.65
N VAL A 40 -4.73 -25.26 4.08
CA VAL A 40 -3.68 -24.69 3.23
C VAL A 40 -2.59 -24.19 4.17
N LEU A 41 -1.45 -24.89 4.20
CA LEU A 41 -0.26 -24.38 4.87
C LEU A 41 0.31 -23.27 3.98
N THR A 42 0.23 -22.01 4.43
CA THR A 42 0.75 -20.89 3.65
C THR A 42 2.26 -21.03 3.51
N THR A 43 2.72 -21.24 2.28
CA THR A 43 4.14 -21.28 1.93
C THR A 43 4.56 -19.85 1.59
N ASP A 44 5.67 -19.38 2.15
CA ASP A 44 6.22 -18.06 1.85
C ASP A 44 6.49 -17.93 0.33
N TYR A 45 6.27 -16.73 -0.21
CA TYR A 45 6.67 -16.37 -1.58
C TYR A 45 8.18 -16.08 -1.59
N GLU A 46 8.89 -16.54 -2.61
CA GLU A 46 10.30 -16.22 -2.80
C GLU A 46 10.48 -15.33 -4.03
N LEU A 47 11.22 -14.23 -3.87
CA LEU A 47 11.51 -13.27 -4.93
C LEU A 47 13.03 -13.13 -5.06
N THR A 48 13.57 -13.44 -6.24
CA THR A 48 15.00 -13.22 -6.54
C THR A 48 15.20 -11.84 -7.16
N VAL A 49 16.06 -11.02 -6.57
CA VAL A 49 16.30 -9.63 -6.96
C VAL A 49 17.77 -9.26 -6.89
N LYS A 50 18.13 -8.10 -7.46
CA LYS A 50 19.45 -7.50 -7.27
C LYS A 50 19.63 -6.99 -5.83
N THR A 51 20.72 -7.39 -5.20
CA THR A 51 21.07 -6.95 -3.83
C THR A 51 21.31 -5.45 -3.77
N SER A 52 21.86 -4.84 -4.81
CA SER A 52 22.12 -3.39 -4.86
C SER A 52 20.84 -2.55 -4.78
N GLU A 53 19.71 -3.10 -5.24
CA GLU A 53 18.41 -2.43 -5.24
C GLU A 53 17.61 -2.76 -3.97
N PHE A 54 17.54 -4.06 -3.61
CA PHE A 54 16.59 -4.56 -2.62
C PHE A 54 17.25 -5.30 -1.45
N GLY A 55 18.57 -5.40 -1.41
CA GLY A 55 19.31 -6.14 -0.38
C GLY A 55 19.20 -5.56 1.04
N ASN A 56 18.82 -4.28 1.15
CA ASN A 56 18.69 -3.58 2.43
C ASN A 56 17.23 -3.53 2.95
N LEU A 57 16.29 -4.23 2.30
CA LEU A 57 14.90 -4.27 2.77
C LEU A 57 14.83 -4.91 4.16
N GLN A 58 14.04 -4.31 5.03
CA GLN A 58 13.88 -4.78 6.41
C GLN A 58 12.63 -5.65 6.55
N TYR A 59 12.63 -6.53 7.56
CA TYR A 59 11.42 -7.25 7.97
C TYR A 59 10.23 -6.30 8.14
N GLY A 60 9.05 -6.71 7.65
CA GLY A 60 7.82 -5.92 7.74
C GLY A 60 7.72 -4.80 6.69
N THR A 61 8.75 -4.58 5.87
CA THR A 61 8.69 -3.60 4.78
C THR A 61 7.68 -4.05 3.72
N GLY A 62 6.88 -3.11 3.22
CA GLY A 62 5.99 -3.35 2.09
C GLY A 62 6.75 -3.38 0.77
N ILE A 63 6.44 -4.37 -0.06
CA ILE A 63 7.00 -4.54 -1.40
C ILE A 63 5.87 -4.90 -2.37
N VAL A 64 5.88 -4.31 -3.55
CA VAL A 64 4.87 -4.55 -4.58
C VAL A 64 5.53 -5.28 -5.74
N VAL A 65 4.95 -6.40 -6.14
CA VAL A 65 5.40 -7.21 -7.29
C VAL A 65 4.23 -7.35 -8.27
N ASP A 66 4.38 -6.85 -9.49
CA ASP A 66 3.32 -6.82 -10.52
C ASP A 66 1.97 -6.30 -9.99
N ALA A 67 2.02 -5.17 -9.28
CA ALA A 67 0.88 -4.52 -8.63
C ALA A 67 0.24 -5.30 -7.45
N VAL A 68 0.79 -6.45 -7.06
CA VAL A 68 0.35 -7.20 -5.88
C VAL A 68 1.20 -6.83 -4.66
N PRO A 69 0.60 -6.40 -3.54
CA PRO A 69 1.34 -6.04 -2.34
C PRO A 69 1.71 -7.28 -1.50
N TYR A 70 2.96 -7.31 -1.07
CA TYR A 70 3.52 -8.30 -0.16
C TYR A 70 4.25 -7.61 1.00
N THR A 71 4.51 -8.38 2.05
CA THR A 71 5.27 -7.95 3.22
C THR A 71 6.54 -8.78 3.33
N VAL A 72 7.69 -8.12 3.46
CA VAL A 72 9.01 -8.78 3.57
C VAL A 72 9.13 -9.52 4.90
N ARG A 73 9.59 -10.77 4.83
CA ARG A 73 9.85 -11.66 5.97
C ARG A 73 11.33 -11.90 6.19
N SER A 74 12.13 -11.94 5.13
CA SER A 74 13.58 -11.99 5.24
C SER A 74 14.23 -11.62 3.93
N VAL A 75 15.45 -11.09 3.99
CA VAL A 75 16.30 -10.87 2.82
C VAL A 75 17.60 -11.62 3.07
N MET A 76 17.98 -12.48 2.13
CA MET A 76 19.22 -13.24 2.21
C MET A 76 20.01 -13.06 0.91
N PRO A 77 21.21 -12.47 0.96
CA PRO A 77 22.09 -12.46 -0.20
C PRO A 77 22.53 -13.89 -0.52
N ILE A 78 22.62 -14.20 -1.81
CA ILE A 78 23.01 -15.51 -2.33
C ILE A 78 24.21 -15.39 -3.27
N ASP A 79 24.89 -16.53 -3.49
CA ASP A 79 26.04 -16.66 -4.38
C ASP A 79 27.16 -15.63 -4.07
N ASP A 80 27.51 -14.77 -5.03
CA ASP A 80 28.53 -13.72 -4.89
C ASP A 80 28.03 -12.46 -4.16
N GLY A 81 26.80 -12.50 -3.63
CA GLY A 81 26.16 -11.41 -2.91
C GLY A 81 25.48 -10.38 -3.81
N ARG A 82 25.49 -10.53 -5.13
CA ARG A 82 24.82 -9.60 -6.06
C ARG A 82 23.34 -9.87 -6.22
N LEU A 83 22.90 -11.09 -5.94
CA LEU A 83 21.50 -11.47 -5.89
C LEU A 83 21.08 -11.70 -4.44
N SER A 84 19.81 -11.43 -4.16
CA SER A 84 19.19 -11.71 -2.87
C SER A 84 17.86 -12.43 -3.09
N ILE A 85 17.58 -13.39 -2.20
CA ILE A 85 16.26 -14.01 -2.06
C ILE A 85 15.51 -13.23 -0.99
N VAL A 86 14.39 -12.64 -1.38
CA VAL A 86 13.44 -11.99 -0.48
C VAL A 86 12.29 -12.96 -0.25
N ARG A 87 12.13 -13.41 1.00
CA ARG A 87 10.95 -14.16 1.42
C ARG A 87 9.86 -13.19 1.81
N MET A 88 8.65 -13.47 1.37
CA MET A 88 7.51 -12.57 1.53
C MET A 88 6.25 -13.35 1.87
N GLN A 89 5.29 -12.64 2.45
CA GLN A 89 3.92 -13.11 2.62
C GLN A 89 2.98 -12.13 1.90
N ALA A 90 1.87 -12.64 1.39
CA ALA A 90 0.84 -11.79 0.80
C ALA A 90 0.34 -10.79 1.86
N THR A 91 0.27 -9.52 1.49
CA THR A 91 -0.30 -8.50 2.38
C THR A 91 -1.81 -8.57 2.28
N VAL A 92 -2.48 -8.87 3.39
CA VAL A 92 -3.93 -8.72 3.49
C VAL A 92 -4.22 -7.23 3.56
N ILE A 93 -4.65 -6.65 2.45
CA ILE A 93 -5.22 -5.30 2.42
C ILE A 93 -6.66 -5.42 2.88
N GLU A 94 -6.93 -5.01 4.12
CA GLU A 94 -8.31 -4.76 4.54
C GLU A 94 -8.87 -3.66 3.64
N SER A 95 -9.93 -3.98 2.89
CA SER A 95 -10.68 -2.95 2.16
C SER A 95 -11.20 -1.96 3.21
N PRO A 96 -10.86 -0.66 3.13
CA PRO A 96 -11.53 0.31 3.98
C PRO A 96 -13.03 0.17 3.72
N ALA A 97 -13.82 0.09 4.80
CA ALA A 97 -15.27 0.17 4.69
C ALA A 97 -15.59 1.41 3.84
N PRO A 98 -16.60 1.36 2.95
CA PRO A 98 -16.99 2.53 2.18
C PRO A 98 -17.19 3.66 3.19
N ALA A 99 -16.44 4.76 3.03
CA ALA A 99 -16.69 5.94 3.80
C ALA A 99 -18.14 6.32 3.49
N GLY A 100 -19.04 6.07 4.45
CA GLY A 100 -20.40 6.57 4.35
C GLY A 100 -20.34 8.06 4.09
N SER A 101 -21.32 8.60 3.38
CA SER A 101 -21.49 10.05 3.21
C SER A 101 -21.25 10.72 4.56
N ALA A 102 -20.47 11.79 4.61
CA ALA A 102 -20.31 12.56 5.84
C ALA A 102 -21.68 13.14 6.19
N VAL A 103 -22.36 12.52 7.16
CA VAL A 103 -23.68 12.93 7.61
C VAL A 103 -23.50 13.96 8.72
N LEU A 104 -24.27 15.05 8.66
CA LEU A 104 -24.30 16.02 9.75
C LEU A 104 -24.90 15.35 11.00
N GLU A 105 -24.52 15.83 12.18
CA GLU A 105 -25.05 15.28 13.43
C GLU A 105 -26.58 15.47 13.47
N GLY A 106 -27.32 14.35 13.46
CA GLY A 106 -28.79 14.34 13.47
C GLY A 106 -29.44 13.95 12.14
N ASP A 107 -28.68 13.85 11.04
CA ASP A 107 -29.22 13.46 9.73
C ASP A 107 -29.02 11.97 9.43
N GLY A 108 -29.76 11.49 8.42
CA GLY A 108 -29.56 10.18 7.80
C GLY A 108 -28.73 10.28 6.51
N PRO A 109 -28.16 9.17 6.02
CA PRO A 109 -27.35 9.16 4.80
C PRO A 109 -28.14 9.52 3.53
N ASP A 110 -29.47 9.42 3.58
CA ASP A 110 -30.40 9.74 2.49
C ASP A 110 -31.10 11.10 2.68
N THR A 111 -30.70 11.87 3.69
CA THR A 111 -31.28 13.19 3.96
C THR A 111 -30.60 14.24 3.09
N GLU A 112 -31.37 14.86 2.19
CA GLU A 112 -30.92 16.10 1.54
C GLU A 112 -31.06 17.26 2.52
N SER A 113 -29.92 17.75 3.03
CA SER A 113 -29.89 18.88 3.96
C SER A 113 -29.43 20.14 3.23
N GLU A 114 -30.31 21.14 3.19
CA GLU A 114 -29.97 22.47 2.70
C GLU A 114 -29.19 23.22 3.78
N VAL A 115 -27.92 23.53 3.51
CA VAL A 115 -27.12 24.39 4.40
C VAL A 115 -27.56 25.83 4.19
N VAL A 116 -28.52 26.28 5.00
CA VAL A 116 -28.92 27.69 5.05
C VAL A 116 -27.93 28.44 5.93
N LEU A 117 -27.02 29.16 5.30
CA LEU A 117 -26.24 30.19 5.98
C LEU A 117 -27.18 31.38 6.19
N ASP A 118 -27.78 31.48 7.38
CA ASP A 118 -28.68 32.59 7.74
C ASP A 118 -27.95 33.95 7.83
N GLY A 119 -26.61 33.94 7.75
CA GLY A 119 -25.74 35.12 7.76
C GLY A 119 -25.71 35.86 9.10
N GLY A 120 -26.71 35.64 9.94
CA GLY A 120 -26.90 36.34 11.20
C GLY A 120 -27.23 37.82 11.00
N THR A 121 -27.71 38.44 12.07
CA THR A 121 -27.72 39.89 12.19
C THR A 121 -26.39 40.35 12.80
N PRO A 122 -26.07 41.65 12.81
CA PRO A 122 -24.88 42.17 13.50
C PRO A 122 -24.83 41.88 15.01
N SER A 123 -25.91 41.35 15.59
CA SER A 123 -26.00 40.94 17.00
C SER A 123 -26.07 39.42 17.18
N THR A 124 -26.00 38.62 16.11
CA THR A 124 -25.96 37.16 16.22
C THR A 124 -24.59 36.71 16.69
N VAL A 125 -24.55 36.03 17.83
CA VAL A 125 -23.35 35.38 18.37
C VAL A 125 -23.44 33.89 18.05
N TYR A 126 -22.55 33.41 17.19
CA TYR A 126 -22.42 31.97 16.95
C TYR A 126 -21.52 31.32 18.01
N ILE A 127 -21.68 30.01 18.16
CA ILE A 127 -20.85 29.19 19.05
C ILE A 127 -19.36 29.50 18.83
N TYR A 128 -18.64 29.71 19.94
CA TYR A 128 -17.22 30.12 20.00
C TYR A 128 -16.90 31.57 19.62
N ASP A 129 -17.78 32.53 19.92
CA ASP A 129 -17.55 33.98 19.69
C ASP A 129 -17.23 34.34 18.22
N ASN A 130 -17.62 33.46 17.28
CA ASN A 130 -17.48 33.75 15.86
C ASN A 130 -18.52 34.78 15.45
N VAL A 131 -18.06 35.98 15.12
CA VAL A 131 -18.87 37.03 14.51
C VAL A 131 -18.84 36.82 13.00
N ILE A 132 -19.86 36.16 12.45
CA ILE A 132 -20.09 36.16 11.01
C ILE A 132 -20.83 37.45 10.69
N ASN A 133 -20.11 38.43 10.14
CA ASN A 133 -20.71 39.66 9.62
C ASN A 133 -21.40 39.31 8.29
N GLY A 134 -22.59 38.69 8.38
CA GLY A 134 -23.46 38.45 7.24
C GLY A 134 -23.65 39.75 6.51
N GLY A 135 -23.03 39.86 5.34
CA GLY A 135 -22.91 41.10 4.59
C GLY A 135 -24.23 41.87 4.58
N ALA A 136 -24.16 43.12 5.05
CA ALA A 136 -25.19 44.10 4.74
C ALA A 136 -25.41 44.16 3.21
N PRO A 137 -26.62 44.52 2.73
CA PRO A 137 -27.00 44.41 1.32
C PRO A 137 -26.05 45.13 0.35
#